data_AF-A0A4U2Z2K0-F1
#
_entry.id   AF-A0A4U2Z2K0-F1
#
_cell.length_a   1.000
_cell.length_b   1.000
_cell.length_c   1.000
_cell.angle_alpha   90.00
_cell.angle_beta   90.00
_cell.angle_gamma   90.00
#
_symmetry.space_group_name_H-M   'P 1'
#
loop_
_entity.id
_entity.type
_entity.pdbx_description
1 polymer ?
#
loop_
_entity_poly.entity_id
_entity_poly.type
_entity_poly.pdbx_seq_one_letter_code
_entity_poly.pdbx_strand_id
1 'polypeptide(L)'
;MTNVINTTQLVGKKESVVDEVLLLNPNQTPLVNLLGFKQPVTNTTHVWYEDQTFAVKTKVTSLAAIDATELTVADVEPFVVDAIAQIEEELVQVTAINTSAKKITVVRGYAGTTASAIAKDAEIEFLYVRGEEGADIPKSRYKPRQRVENYTQIFMESVEVTGTAESVSQYGVDGLYNYEKAKKQLEVALQLEKSLINGVKFDDGTVRHLGGLRNFIKTNVTDAGKVAISIKMLTDMVQTVFEKGGLAGGGQYAFIVSAHQKRAISDLQGDKIRITQAENSRGQVVDHLVTDFGQFPIVMNDNVKSNEIFFIDINRTAIKPLNDRGFHHIPAAVTGDRQRGFIVGEYTLEFKQESAHGRIKNLA
;
A
#
# COMPACT_ATOMS: atom_id res chain seq x y z
N MET A 1 -10.18 -53.77 -3.41
CA MET A 1 -8.98 -53.21 -2.74
C MET A 1 -8.24 -52.37 -3.77
N THR A 2 -8.57 -51.09 -3.84
CA THR A 2 -7.92 -50.16 -4.78
C THR A 2 -6.84 -49.46 -3.98
N ASN A 3 -5.58 -49.85 -4.19
CA ASN A 3 -4.42 -49.22 -3.56
C ASN A 3 -4.34 -47.77 -4.05
N VAL A 4 -4.84 -46.84 -3.24
CA VAL A 4 -4.60 -45.42 -3.40
C VAL A 4 -3.14 -45.19 -3.00
N ILE A 5 -2.27 -45.07 -4.00
CA ILE A 5 -0.89 -44.65 -3.78
C ILE A 5 -0.96 -43.19 -3.32
N ASN A 6 -0.74 -42.95 -2.02
CA ASN A 6 -0.51 -41.61 -1.48
C ASN A 6 0.72 -41.01 -2.19
N THR A 7 0.49 -40.03 -3.05
CA THR A 7 1.51 -39.30 -3.83
C THR A 7 2.44 -38.41 -2.99
N THR A 8 2.41 -38.51 -1.66
CA THR A 8 3.12 -37.63 -0.72
C THR A 8 4.59 -38.02 -0.46
N GLN A 9 5.12 -39.05 -1.12
CA GLN A 9 6.52 -39.50 -0.91
C GLN A 9 7.29 -39.75 -2.22
N LEU A 10 7.09 -38.91 -3.24
CA LEU A 10 7.92 -38.94 -4.44
C LEU A 10 9.25 -38.21 -4.21
N VAL A 11 10.31 -38.97 -3.94
CA VAL A 11 11.69 -38.47 -3.84
C VAL A 11 12.06 -37.71 -5.13
N GLY A 12 12.45 -36.45 -4.99
CA GLY A 12 12.83 -35.58 -6.11
C GLY A 12 11.71 -34.70 -6.69
N LYS A 13 10.48 -34.77 -6.17
CA LYS A 13 9.42 -33.80 -6.50
C LYS A 13 9.31 -32.71 -5.43
N LYS A 14 9.08 -31.47 -5.88
CA LYS A 14 8.75 -30.34 -5.01
C LYS A 14 7.35 -30.54 -4.45
N GLU A 15 7.21 -30.42 -3.14
CA GLU A 15 5.90 -30.42 -2.49
C GLU A 15 5.48 -28.97 -2.27
N SER A 16 4.46 -28.49 -2.98
CA SER A 16 3.93 -27.14 -2.76
C SER A 16 3.23 -27.08 -1.42
N VAL A 17 3.55 -26.05 -0.64
CA VAL A 17 2.95 -25.82 0.69
C VAL A 17 2.20 -24.48 0.73
N VAL A 18 1.89 -23.94 -0.46
CA VAL A 18 1.25 -22.63 -0.62
C VAL A 18 -0.15 -22.61 0.01
N ASP A 19 -0.93 -23.66 -0.22
CA ASP A 19 -2.29 -23.77 0.33
C ASP A 19 -2.27 -23.92 1.86
N GLU A 20 -1.28 -24.65 2.39
CA GLU A 20 -1.07 -24.77 3.84
C GLU A 20 -0.72 -23.42 4.47
N VAL A 21 0.08 -22.59 3.78
CA VAL A 21 0.41 -21.23 4.22
C VAL A 21 -0.82 -20.32 4.24
N LEU A 22 -1.75 -20.48 3.28
CA LEU A 22 -3.02 -19.71 3.26
C LEU A 22 -4.05 -20.20 4.28
N LEU A 23 -3.90 -21.42 4.80
CA LEU A 23 -4.74 -21.96 5.89
C LEU A 23 -4.16 -21.69 7.29
N LEU A 24 -3.02 -20.99 7.38
CA LEU A 24 -2.49 -20.54 8.65
C LEU A 24 -3.47 -19.59 9.34
N ASN A 25 -3.37 -19.53 10.67
CA ASN A 25 -4.26 -18.72 11.48
C ASN A 25 -4.26 -17.26 10.97
N PRO A 26 -5.43 -16.71 10.58
CA PRO A 26 -5.54 -15.36 10.05
C PRO A 26 -4.99 -14.27 10.98
N ASN A 27 -4.96 -14.52 12.30
CA ASN A 27 -4.40 -13.57 13.26
C ASN A 27 -2.86 -13.53 13.22
N GLN A 28 -2.20 -14.57 12.73
CA GLN A 28 -0.73 -14.66 12.66
C GLN A 28 -0.17 -14.09 11.35
N THR A 29 -0.91 -14.27 10.24
CA THR A 29 -0.52 -13.79 8.91
C THR A 29 -1.67 -13.02 8.22
N PRO A 30 -2.14 -11.93 8.83
CA PRO A 30 -3.35 -11.25 8.38
C PRO A 30 -3.21 -10.61 7.00
N LEU A 31 -2.04 -10.08 6.62
CA LEU A 31 -1.84 -9.45 5.31
C LEU A 31 -1.71 -10.50 4.20
N VAL A 32 -1.00 -11.60 4.44
CA VAL A 32 -0.97 -12.74 3.51
C VAL A 32 -2.37 -13.30 3.26
N ASN A 33 -3.18 -13.46 4.31
CA ASN A 33 -4.57 -13.91 4.18
C ASN A 33 -5.47 -12.89 3.46
N LEU A 34 -5.27 -11.60 3.71
CA LEU A 34 -6.06 -10.53 3.11
C LEU A 34 -5.80 -10.39 1.61
N LEU A 35 -4.54 -10.47 1.18
CA LEU A 35 -4.14 -10.25 -0.21
C LEU A 35 -4.18 -11.54 -1.04
N GLY A 36 -3.86 -12.66 -0.42
CA GLY A 36 -3.57 -13.93 -1.08
C GLY A 36 -2.37 -13.85 -2.02
N PHE A 37 -2.03 -14.99 -2.63
CA PHE A 37 -1.02 -15.05 -3.67
C PHE A 37 -1.66 -14.84 -5.05
N LYS A 38 -1.09 -13.94 -5.85
CA LYS A 38 -1.52 -13.63 -7.22
C LYS A 38 -0.57 -14.27 -8.24
N GLN A 39 -0.88 -14.02 -9.52
CA GLN A 39 -0.11 -14.54 -10.65
C GLN A 39 1.40 -14.29 -10.50
N PRO A 40 2.24 -15.26 -10.84
CA PRO A 40 3.68 -15.18 -10.63
C PRO A 40 4.33 -14.09 -11.47
N VAL A 41 5.47 -13.59 -10.98
CA VAL A 41 6.37 -12.73 -11.75
C VAL A 41 7.41 -13.57 -12.47
N THR A 42 7.90 -13.11 -13.62
CA THR A 42 8.85 -13.88 -14.45
C THR A 42 10.31 -13.53 -14.21
N ASN A 43 10.58 -12.40 -13.55
CA ASN A 43 11.92 -11.86 -13.35
C ASN A 43 12.14 -11.47 -11.87
N THR A 44 13.39 -11.44 -11.43
CA THR A 44 13.79 -11.06 -10.05
C THR A 44 13.53 -9.60 -9.74
N THR A 45 13.43 -8.76 -10.77
CA THR A 45 12.95 -7.39 -10.67
C THR A 45 11.56 -7.34 -11.28
N HIS A 46 10.55 -7.12 -10.45
CA HIS A 46 9.19 -6.94 -10.89
C HIS A 46 8.94 -5.46 -11.16
N VAL A 47 8.51 -5.15 -12.37
CA VAL A 47 8.30 -3.78 -12.84
C VAL A 47 6.85 -3.61 -13.27
N TRP A 48 6.24 -2.51 -12.87
CA TRP A 48 4.97 -2.06 -13.41
C TRP A 48 5.05 -0.58 -13.80
N TYR A 49 4.16 -0.18 -14.69
CA TYR A 49 4.07 1.18 -15.16
C TYR A 49 2.82 1.83 -14.59
N GLU A 50 3.00 3.00 -13.99
CA GLU A 50 1.92 3.82 -13.50
C GLU A 50 1.70 4.99 -14.46
N ASP A 51 0.44 5.25 -14.77
CA ASP A 51 0.02 6.38 -15.55
C ASP A 51 -0.64 7.40 -14.62
N GLN A 52 -0.49 8.67 -14.94
CA GLN A 52 -1.07 9.76 -14.17
C GLN A 52 -1.58 10.83 -15.13
N THR A 53 -2.74 11.39 -14.79
CA THR A 53 -3.25 12.56 -15.51
C THR A 53 -2.41 13.79 -15.20
N PHE A 54 -2.56 14.83 -16.01
CA PHE A 54 -2.02 16.13 -15.67
C PHE A 54 -2.70 16.66 -14.40
N ALA A 55 -1.93 17.36 -13.58
CA ALA A 55 -2.52 18.13 -12.49
C ALA A 55 -3.44 19.21 -13.06
N VAL A 56 -4.56 19.46 -12.39
CA VAL A 56 -5.50 20.54 -12.76
C VAL A 56 -5.28 21.77 -11.87
N LYS A 57 -4.67 21.58 -10.69
CA LYS A 57 -4.50 22.61 -9.66
C LYS A 57 -3.02 22.79 -9.31
N THR A 58 -2.64 24.00 -8.96
CA THR A 58 -1.33 24.35 -8.41
C THR A 58 -1.47 25.56 -7.48
N LYS A 59 -0.37 25.99 -6.84
CA LYS A 59 -0.38 27.11 -5.88
C LYS A 59 0.53 28.24 -6.33
N VAL A 60 0.12 29.47 -6.06
CA VAL A 60 0.95 30.64 -6.26
C VAL A 60 1.95 30.75 -5.11
N THR A 61 3.26 30.82 -5.40
CA THR A 61 4.32 30.78 -4.37
C THR A 61 4.68 32.14 -3.80
N SER A 62 4.23 33.22 -4.44
CA SER A 62 4.50 34.61 -4.05
C SER A 62 3.22 35.43 -4.10
N LEU A 63 3.05 36.36 -3.15
CA LEU A 63 1.98 37.34 -3.23
C LEU A 63 2.10 38.14 -4.54
N ALA A 64 0.96 38.37 -5.21
CA ALA A 64 0.90 39.14 -6.45
C ALA A 64 -0.10 40.29 -6.30
N ALA A 65 0.34 41.48 -6.71
CA ALA A 65 -0.51 42.67 -6.74
C ALA A 65 -1.63 42.54 -7.78
N ILE A 66 -2.61 43.43 -7.73
CA ILE A 66 -3.78 43.42 -8.62
C ILE A 66 -3.41 43.62 -10.09
N ASP A 67 -2.30 44.32 -10.36
CA ASP A 67 -1.75 44.66 -11.68
C ASP A 67 -0.59 43.76 -12.11
N ALA A 68 -0.29 42.71 -11.33
CA ALA A 68 0.78 41.79 -11.66
C ALA A 68 0.49 41.03 -12.96
N THR A 69 1.42 41.12 -13.90
CA THR A 69 1.37 40.44 -15.21
C THR A 69 2.08 39.08 -15.21
N GLU A 70 2.81 38.76 -14.14
CA GLU A 70 3.46 37.46 -13.93
C GLU A 70 3.08 36.88 -12.57
N LEU A 71 2.74 35.60 -12.54
CA LEU A 71 2.54 34.83 -11.31
C LEU A 71 3.61 33.74 -11.21
N THR A 72 4.21 33.61 -10.04
CA THR A 72 5.13 32.50 -9.74
C THR A 72 4.32 31.36 -9.13
N VAL A 73 4.36 30.17 -9.73
CA VAL A 73 3.57 28.99 -9.34
C VAL A 73 4.47 27.84 -8.90
N ALA A 74 3.93 26.95 -8.07
CA ALA A 74 4.67 25.78 -7.58
C ALA A 74 5.01 24.79 -8.71
N ASP A 75 4.08 24.65 -9.65
CA ASP A 75 4.19 23.87 -10.87
C ASP A 75 3.43 24.57 -12.01
N VAL A 76 4.00 24.54 -13.22
CA VAL A 76 3.38 25.03 -14.45
C VAL A 76 2.72 23.92 -15.26
N GLU A 77 2.90 22.64 -14.86
CA GLU A 77 2.36 21.46 -15.55
C GLU A 77 0.87 21.60 -15.91
N PRO A 78 -0.03 22.13 -15.06
CA PRO A 78 -1.45 22.21 -15.43
C PRO A 78 -1.71 23.04 -16.70
N PHE A 79 -0.94 24.10 -16.91
CA PHE A 79 -1.28 25.16 -17.85
C PHE A 79 -0.76 24.91 -19.27
N VAL A 80 -1.46 25.53 -20.22
CA VAL A 80 -1.02 25.71 -21.62
C VAL A 80 -1.15 27.18 -21.99
N VAL A 81 -0.51 27.58 -23.09
CA VAL A 81 -0.75 28.90 -23.67
C VAL A 81 -2.23 29.02 -24.04
N ASP A 82 -2.83 30.17 -23.74
CA ASP A 82 -4.27 30.46 -23.83
C ASP A 82 -5.18 29.63 -22.92
N ALA A 83 -4.61 29.01 -21.88
CA ALA A 83 -5.39 28.46 -20.78
C ALA A 83 -6.11 29.57 -20.02
N ILE A 84 -7.38 29.32 -19.69
CA ILE A 84 -8.11 30.07 -18.67
C ILE A 84 -7.96 29.31 -17.35
N ALA A 85 -7.47 30.02 -16.35
CA ALA A 85 -7.32 29.52 -15.00
C ALA A 85 -8.16 30.36 -14.02
N GLN A 86 -8.60 29.74 -12.94
CA GLN A 86 -9.35 30.39 -11.88
C GLN A 86 -8.48 30.53 -10.64
N ILE A 87 -8.50 31.71 -10.04
CA ILE A 87 -7.89 32.00 -8.73
C ILE A 87 -8.98 32.63 -7.89
N GLU A 88 -9.46 31.92 -6.87
CA GLU A 88 -10.63 32.34 -6.09
C GLU A 88 -11.84 32.60 -7.01
N GLU A 89 -12.29 33.85 -7.14
CA GLU A 89 -13.38 34.26 -8.04
C GLU A 89 -12.89 34.91 -9.34
N GLU A 90 -11.56 35.09 -9.49
CA GLU A 90 -10.97 35.73 -10.65
C GLU A 90 -10.62 34.71 -11.75
N LEU A 91 -10.97 35.03 -13.00
CA LEU A 91 -10.46 34.32 -14.16
C LEU A 91 -9.21 35.03 -14.70
N VAL A 92 -8.16 34.25 -14.95
CA VAL A 92 -6.90 34.72 -15.54
C VAL A 92 -6.62 33.96 -16.83
N GLN A 93 -6.22 34.68 -17.89
CA GLN A 93 -5.77 34.07 -19.14
C GLN A 93 -4.25 33.94 -19.12
N VAL A 94 -3.72 32.74 -19.34
CA VAL A 94 -2.29 32.47 -19.44
C VAL A 94 -1.80 32.76 -20.86
N THR A 95 -0.93 33.75 -21.02
CA THR A 95 -0.40 34.17 -22.34
C THR A 95 0.99 33.61 -22.63
N ALA A 96 1.78 33.34 -21.60
CA ALA A 96 3.08 32.70 -21.74
C ALA A 96 3.42 31.85 -20.51
N ILE A 97 4.25 30.83 -20.72
CA ILE A 97 4.69 29.92 -19.67
C ILE A 97 6.21 29.84 -19.70
N ASN A 98 6.85 30.14 -18.57
CA ASN A 98 8.28 29.95 -18.37
C ASN A 98 8.50 28.75 -17.45
N THR A 99 8.82 27.60 -18.04
CA THR A 99 9.03 26.33 -17.33
C THR A 99 10.24 26.35 -16.41
N SER A 100 11.32 27.05 -16.79
CA SER A 100 12.56 27.11 -16.00
C SER A 100 12.43 27.98 -14.75
N ALA A 101 11.72 29.10 -14.87
CA ALA A 101 11.50 30.03 -13.76
C ALA A 101 10.23 29.72 -12.94
N LYS A 102 9.44 28.74 -13.36
CA LYS A 102 8.11 28.41 -12.79
C LYS A 102 7.18 29.63 -12.73
N LYS A 103 7.12 30.38 -13.82
CA LYS A 103 6.29 31.57 -13.96
C LYS A 103 5.27 31.40 -15.08
N ILE A 104 4.10 31.97 -14.88
CA ILE A 104 3.09 32.16 -15.91
C ILE A 104 2.85 33.66 -16.12
N THR A 105 2.86 34.10 -17.37
CA THR A 105 2.43 35.45 -17.73
C THR A 105 0.92 35.40 -17.92
N VAL A 106 0.19 36.30 -17.26
CA VAL A 106 -1.27 36.28 -17.22
C VAL A 106 -1.88 37.62 -17.55
N VAL A 107 -3.05 37.58 -18.15
CA VAL A 107 -3.99 38.70 -18.21
C VAL A 107 -4.99 38.52 -17.07
N ARG A 108 -4.98 39.47 -16.14
CA ARG A 108 -5.85 39.53 -14.95
C ARG A 108 -7.25 40.01 -15.33
N GLY A 109 -8.26 39.63 -14.54
CA GLY A 109 -9.65 40.08 -14.74
C GLY A 109 -10.29 39.66 -16.07
N TYR A 110 -9.93 38.47 -16.56
CA TYR A 110 -10.42 37.96 -17.84
C TYR A 110 -11.95 37.74 -17.81
N ALA A 111 -12.61 37.91 -18.96
CA ALA A 111 -14.07 37.81 -19.10
C ALA A 111 -14.88 38.74 -18.17
N GLY A 112 -14.29 39.84 -17.70
CA GLY A 112 -14.96 40.84 -16.86
C GLY A 112 -14.95 40.52 -15.36
N THR A 113 -14.18 39.52 -14.92
CA THR A 113 -13.99 39.27 -13.48
C THR A 113 -13.14 40.37 -12.84
N THR A 114 -13.42 40.70 -11.58
CA THR A 114 -12.65 41.70 -10.84
C THR A 114 -11.31 41.13 -10.37
N ALA A 115 -10.21 41.77 -10.74
CA ALA A 115 -8.90 41.40 -10.24
C ALA A 115 -8.79 41.68 -8.72
N SER A 116 -8.19 40.76 -7.98
CA SER A 116 -7.94 40.90 -6.53
C SER A 116 -6.45 40.74 -6.20
N ALA A 117 -6.00 41.16 -5.02
CA ALA A 117 -4.65 40.82 -4.59
C ALA A 117 -4.57 39.31 -4.32
N ILE A 118 -3.61 38.62 -4.94
CA ILE A 118 -3.46 37.17 -4.77
C ILE A 118 -2.55 36.92 -3.58
N ALA A 119 -3.08 36.24 -2.56
CA ALA A 119 -2.30 35.83 -1.41
C ALA A 119 -1.27 34.75 -1.78
N LYS A 120 -0.19 34.68 -0.99
CA LYS A 120 0.74 33.55 -1.08
C LYS A 120 -0.01 32.24 -0.77
N ASP A 121 0.33 31.18 -1.50
CA ASP A 121 -0.24 29.83 -1.40
C ASP A 121 -1.70 29.72 -1.84
N ALA A 122 -2.25 30.76 -2.49
CA ALA A 122 -3.55 30.71 -3.15
C ALA A 122 -3.57 29.62 -4.25
N GLU A 123 -4.67 28.87 -4.30
CA GLU A 123 -4.88 27.83 -5.30
C GLU A 123 -5.28 28.44 -6.64
N ILE A 124 -4.64 27.97 -7.70
CA ILE A 124 -4.97 28.29 -9.08
C ILE A 124 -5.35 27.00 -9.81
N GLU A 125 -6.55 26.99 -10.40
CA GLU A 125 -7.13 25.85 -11.10
C GLU A 125 -7.18 26.10 -12.60
N PHE A 126 -6.66 25.17 -13.39
CA PHE A 126 -6.86 25.14 -14.84
C PHE A 126 -8.30 24.75 -15.14
N LEU A 127 -9.02 25.57 -15.91
CA LEU A 127 -10.39 25.26 -16.31
C LEU A 127 -10.44 24.67 -17.71
N TYR A 128 -10.04 25.46 -18.71
CA TYR A 128 -10.10 25.09 -20.11
C TYR A 128 -9.17 25.97 -20.94
N VAL A 129 -8.91 25.55 -22.18
CA VAL A 129 -8.18 26.37 -23.16
C VAL A 129 -9.19 27.21 -23.92
N ARG A 130 -8.90 28.49 -24.14
CA ARG A 130 -9.70 29.32 -25.02
C ARG A 130 -9.65 28.76 -26.44
N GLY A 131 -10.81 28.36 -26.98
CA GLY A 131 -10.96 27.99 -28.38
C GLY A 131 -11.38 29.19 -29.21
N GLU A 132 -10.70 29.43 -30.33
CA GLU A 132 -11.15 30.34 -31.38
C GLU A 132 -11.87 29.54 -32.46
N GLU A 133 -12.95 30.09 -33.01
CA GLU A 133 -13.71 29.44 -34.07
C GLU A 133 -12.85 29.32 -35.33
N GLY A 134 -12.69 28.10 -35.86
CA GLY A 134 -11.82 27.82 -37.01
C GLY A 134 -10.33 27.65 -36.67
N ALA A 135 -9.96 27.59 -35.38
CA ALA A 135 -8.58 27.36 -34.98
C ALA A 135 -8.06 25.95 -35.35
N ASP A 136 -6.75 25.88 -35.60
CA ASP A 136 -6.04 24.62 -35.80
C ASP A 136 -6.05 23.72 -34.56
N ILE A 137 -5.80 22.42 -34.76
CA ILE A 137 -5.76 21.42 -33.69
C ILE A 137 -4.69 21.80 -32.65
N PRO A 138 -5.02 21.81 -31.35
CA PRO A 138 -4.06 22.13 -30.30
C PRO A 138 -2.93 21.10 -30.23
N LYS A 139 -1.75 21.55 -29.80
CA LYS A 139 -0.59 20.67 -29.62
C LYS A 139 -0.90 19.57 -28.61
N SER A 140 -0.64 18.33 -29.00
CA SER A 140 -0.80 17.17 -28.12
C SER A 140 0.18 17.24 -26.95
N ARG A 141 -0.34 17.01 -25.74
CA ARG A 141 0.44 16.87 -24.52
C ARG A 141 0.47 15.40 -24.13
N TYR A 142 1.65 14.90 -23.78
CA TYR A 142 1.80 13.54 -23.27
C TYR A 142 2.55 13.57 -21.95
N LYS A 143 2.17 12.68 -21.04
CA LYS A 143 2.88 12.44 -19.78
C LYS A 143 3.50 11.04 -19.86
N PRO A 144 4.82 10.90 -19.72
CA PRO A 144 5.44 9.59 -19.75
C PRO A 144 5.01 8.79 -18.52
N ARG A 145 4.71 7.51 -18.75
CA ARG A 145 4.42 6.56 -17.67
C ARG A 145 5.61 6.43 -16.74
N GLN A 146 5.35 6.42 -15.45
CA GLN A 146 6.38 6.25 -14.43
C GLN A 146 6.65 4.76 -14.22
N ARG A 147 7.92 4.38 -14.24
CA ARG A 147 8.34 3.00 -13.97
C ARG A 147 8.52 2.82 -12.47
N VAL A 148 7.74 1.91 -11.89
CA VAL A 148 7.86 1.51 -10.48
C VAL A 148 8.31 0.06 -10.45
N GLU A 149 9.16 -0.29 -9.50
CA GLU A 149 9.75 -1.63 -9.45
C GLU A 149 10.04 -2.08 -8.01
N ASN A 150 9.96 -3.40 -7.80
CA ASN A 150 10.34 -4.08 -6.57
C ASN A 150 11.20 -5.31 -6.89
N TYR A 151 11.89 -5.83 -5.88
CA TYR A 151 12.68 -7.05 -6.01
C TYR A 151 11.97 -8.25 -5.41
N THR A 152 12.28 -9.43 -5.92
CA THR A 152 11.95 -10.70 -5.28
C THR A 152 12.95 -10.98 -4.17
N GLN A 153 12.46 -11.52 -3.06
CA GLN A 153 13.28 -11.93 -1.92
C GLN A 153 13.08 -13.42 -1.67
N ILE A 154 14.18 -14.12 -1.42
CA ILE A 154 14.19 -15.52 -1.04
C ILE A 154 13.97 -15.64 0.46
N PHE A 155 13.00 -16.46 0.84
CA PHE A 155 12.77 -16.92 2.20
C PHE A 155 13.09 -18.40 2.26
N MET A 156 13.94 -18.80 3.21
CA MET A 156 14.41 -20.17 3.30
C MET A 156 14.68 -20.55 4.75
N GLU A 157 14.22 -21.73 5.14
CA GLU A 157 14.42 -22.28 6.47
C GLU A 157 14.63 -23.80 6.40
N SER A 158 15.53 -24.35 7.22
CA SER A 158 15.87 -25.79 7.21
C SER A 158 15.15 -26.58 8.30
N VAL A 159 14.80 -27.83 7.99
CA VAL A 159 14.24 -28.82 8.91
C VAL A 159 15.22 -29.99 9.01
N GLU A 160 15.55 -30.42 10.22
CA GLU A 160 16.46 -31.54 10.47
C GLU A 160 16.00 -32.34 11.67
N VAL A 161 15.95 -33.67 11.53
CA VAL A 161 15.59 -34.63 12.58
C VAL A 161 16.57 -35.81 12.53
N THR A 162 17.06 -36.26 13.69
CA THR A 162 17.98 -37.41 13.78
C THR A 162 17.21 -38.74 13.73
N GLY A 163 17.83 -39.81 13.24
CA GLY A 163 17.19 -41.13 13.13
C GLY A 163 16.72 -41.70 14.47
N THR A 164 17.51 -41.49 15.53
CA THR A 164 17.10 -41.83 16.90
C THR A 164 15.88 -41.03 17.36
N ALA A 165 15.82 -39.72 17.08
CA ALA A 165 14.69 -38.89 17.49
C ALA A 165 13.42 -39.24 16.73
N GLU A 166 13.53 -39.62 15.45
CA GLU A 166 12.41 -40.10 14.66
C GLU A 166 11.91 -41.47 15.14
N SER A 167 12.82 -42.34 15.60
CA SER A 167 12.48 -43.68 16.10
C SER A 167 11.90 -43.67 17.51
N VAL A 168 12.16 -42.61 18.30
CA VAL A 168 11.58 -42.45 19.63
C VAL A 168 10.17 -41.91 19.49
N SER A 169 9.17 -42.73 19.85
CA SER A 169 7.78 -42.31 19.92
C SER A 169 7.62 -41.19 20.94
N GLN A 170 7.49 -39.96 20.46
CA GLN A 170 7.25 -38.80 21.31
C GLN A 170 5.75 -38.66 21.56
N TYR A 171 5.33 -38.61 22.83
CA TYR A 171 3.91 -38.58 23.20
C TYR A 171 3.21 -37.38 22.55
N GLY A 172 2.20 -37.65 21.73
CA GLY A 172 1.36 -36.63 21.07
C GLY A 172 1.91 -36.07 19.75
N VAL A 173 3.00 -36.62 19.18
CA VAL A 173 3.54 -36.20 17.87
C VAL A 173 3.71 -37.41 16.96
N ASP A 174 2.79 -37.57 16.01
CA ASP A 174 2.91 -38.56 14.94
C ASP A 174 3.81 -38.01 13.83
N GLY A 175 5.04 -38.53 13.72
CA GLY A 175 6.02 -38.12 12.71
C GLY A 175 6.70 -36.79 13.04
N LEU A 176 7.77 -36.86 13.85
CA LEU A 176 8.54 -35.69 14.31
C LEU A 176 9.01 -34.77 13.18
N TYR A 177 9.37 -35.36 12.03
CA TYR A 177 9.77 -34.58 10.85
C TYR A 177 8.66 -33.68 10.31
N ASN A 178 7.42 -34.18 10.22
CA ASN A 178 6.29 -33.41 9.70
C ASN A 178 5.88 -32.31 10.68
N TYR A 179 5.97 -32.57 11.97
CA TYR A 179 5.72 -31.58 13.01
C TYR A 179 6.73 -30.41 12.95
N GLU A 180 8.02 -30.71 12.83
CA GLU A 180 9.04 -29.68 12.67
C GLU A 180 8.92 -28.96 11.32
N LYS A 181 8.54 -29.68 10.24
CA LYS A 181 8.21 -29.06 8.94
C LYS A 181 7.09 -28.01 9.09
N ALA A 182 5.99 -28.34 9.77
CA ALA A 182 4.86 -27.42 9.96
C ALA A 182 5.27 -26.16 10.74
N LYS A 183 6.12 -26.28 11.76
CA LYS A 183 6.67 -25.12 12.48
C LYS A 183 7.51 -24.23 11.57
N LYS A 184 8.40 -24.83 10.78
CA LYS A 184 9.26 -24.06 9.85
C LYS A 184 8.47 -23.40 8.72
N GLN A 185 7.36 -24.01 8.27
CA GLN A 185 6.43 -23.35 7.35
C GLN A 185 5.83 -22.08 7.96
N LEU A 186 5.37 -22.15 9.21
CA LEU A 186 4.82 -21.00 9.93
C LEU A 186 5.87 -19.89 10.12
N GLU A 187 7.11 -20.26 10.49
CA GLU A 187 8.20 -19.29 10.62
C GLU A 187 8.48 -18.54 9.32
N VAL A 188 8.55 -19.26 8.20
CA VAL A 188 8.78 -18.67 6.88
C VAL A 188 7.62 -17.79 6.43
N ALA A 189 6.37 -18.19 6.69
CA ALA A 189 5.20 -17.36 6.42
C ALA A 189 5.20 -16.07 7.26
N LEU A 190 5.60 -16.15 8.53
CA LEU A 190 5.75 -14.98 9.41
C LEU A 190 6.87 -14.04 8.93
N GLN A 191 7.97 -14.58 8.41
CA GLN A 191 9.03 -13.78 7.80
C GLN A 191 8.53 -13.03 6.57
N LEU A 192 7.73 -13.68 5.70
CA LEU A 192 7.09 -13.03 4.58
C LEU A 192 6.16 -11.90 5.06
N GLU A 193 5.25 -12.17 5.99
CA GLU A 193 4.35 -11.17 6.57
C GLU A 193 5.10 -9.93 7.10
N LYS A 194 6.19 -10.16 7.85
CA LYS A 194 7.06 -9.09 8.37
C LYS A 194 7.68 -8.25 7.24
N SER A 195 8.15 -8.91 6.19
CA SER A 195 8.75 -8.22 5.03
C SER A 195 7.73 -7.40 4.25
N LEU A 196 6.47 -7.83 4.16
CA LEU A 196 5.43 -7.10 3.46
C LEU A 196 5.12 -5.74 4.10
N ILE A 197 5.27 -5.60 5.42
CA ILE A 197 5.06 -4.32 6.12
C ILE A 197 6.38 -3.54 6.26
N ASN A 198 7.42 -4.20 6.76
CA ASN A 198 8.65 -3.56 7.22
C ASN A 198 9.79 -3.60 6.20
N GLY A 199 9.64 -4.33 5.09
CA GLY A 199 10.66 -4.53 4.07
C GLY A 199 11.16 -3.22 3.46
N VAL A 200 12.45 -3.16 3.21
CA VAL A 200 13.12 -2.04 2.55
C VAL A 200 13.74 -2.57 1.27
N LYS A 201 13.49 -1.88 0.15
CA LYS A 201 14.04 -2.26 -1.14
C LYS A 201 15.56 -2.17 -1.10
N PHE A 202 16.24 -3.28 -1.34
CA PHE A 202 17.70 -3.37 -1.33
C PHE A 202 18.17 -4.41 -2.35
N ASP A 203 19.27 -4.11 -3.06
CA ASP A 203 19.96 -5.02 -3.98
C ASP A 203 21.46 -4.70 -3.94
N ASP A 204 22.27 -5.67 -3.54
CA ASP A 204 23.74 -5.59 -3.57
C ASP A 204 24.36 -6.48 -4.68
N GLY A 205 23.52 -7.01 -5.58
CA GLY A 205 23.90 -7.97 -6.63
C GLY A 205 23.91 -9.43 -6.17
N THR A 206 24.02 -9.70 -4.87
CA THR A 206 24.04 -11.04 -4.27
C THR A 206 22.76 -11.33 -3.48
N VAL A 207 22.29 -10.34 -2.72
CA VAL A 207 21.14 -10.38 -1.82
C VAL A 207 20.14 -9.32 -2.25
N ARG A 208 18.87 -9.72 -2.30
CA ARG A 208 17.73 -8.84 -2.61
C ARG A 208 16.72 -8.86 -1.49
N HIS A 209 16.24 -7.68 -1.14
CA HIS A 209 15.14 -7.51 -0.20
C HIS A 209 13.97 -6.81 -0.87
N LEU A 210 12.77 -7.32 -0.61
CA LEU A 210 11.55 -6.73 -1.13
C LEU A 210 11.21 -5.46 -0.33
N GLY A 211 10.73 -4.42 -1.00
CA GLY A 211 10.11 -3.28 -0.36
C GLY A 211 8.71 -3.61 0.15
N GLY A 212 8.41 -3.25 1.39
CA GLY A 212 7.09 -3.39 2.00
C GLY A 212 6.27 -2.10 1.97
N LEU A 213 5.08 -2.14 2.57
CA LEU A 213 4.13 -1.01 2.64
C LEU A 213 4.79 0.28 3.13
N ARG A 214 5.64 0.18 4.17
CA ARG A 214 6.31 1.36 4.74
C ARG A 214 7.28 2.03 3.77
N ASN A 215 7.94 1.25 2.91
CA ASN A 215 8.88 1.76 1.93
C ASN A 215 8.16 2.41 0.73
N PHE A 216 6.97 1.92 0.37
CA PHE A 216 6.21 2.47 -0.75
C PHE A 216 5.44 3.73 -0.40
N ILE A 217 4.77 3.80 0.76
CA ILE A 217 3.97 4.98 1.15
C ILE A 217 4.88 6.09 1.68
N LYS A 218 5.12 7.12 0.87
CA LYS A 218 6.03 8.24 1.16
C LYS A 218 5.33 9.60 1.16
N THR A 219 4.43 9.83 0.21
CA THR A 219 3.76 11.10 -0.05
C THR A 219 2.47 11.25 0.75
N ASN A 220 1.71 10.17 0.94
CA ASN A 220 0.47 10.19 1.70
C ASN A 220 0.70 9.78 3.17
N VAL A 221 1.51 10.57 3.87
CA VAL A 221 1.91 10.30 5.26
C VAL A 221 1.48 11.46 6.16
N THR A 222 0.60 11.17 7.11
CA THR A 222 0.18 12.11 8.14
C THR A 222 0.99 11.88 9.42
N ASP A 223 1.64 12.92 9.92
CA ASP A 223 2.34 12.89 11.21
C ASP A 223 1.38 13.31 12.33
N ALA A 224 1.11 12.39 13.26
CA ALA A 224 0.22 12.63 14.38
C ALA A 224 0.90 13.41 15.53
N GLY A 225 2.22 13.62 15.51
CA GLY A 225 2.90 14.43 16.52
C GLY A 225 2.77 13.92 17.96
N LYS A 226 2.65 12.60 18.17
CA LYS A 226 2.38 11.93 19.45
C LYS A 226 1.01 12.25 20.06
N VAL A 227 0.03 12.58 19.23
CA VAL A 227 -1.37 12.74 19.63
C VAL A 227 -2.08 11.39 19.52
N ALA A 228 -3.07 11.16 20.40
CA ALA A 228 -3.93 9.99 20.32
C ALA A 228 -4.72 9.98 19.00
N ILE A 229 -5.06 8.79 18.51
CA ILE A 229 -5.89 8.65 17.32
C ILE A 229 -7.24 9.34 17.53
N SER A 230 -7.77 9.95 16.47
CA SER A 230 -9.11 10.55 16.48
C SER A 230 -9.86 10.20 15.21
N ILE A 231 -11.19 10.25 15.27
CA ILE A 231 -12.04 10.00 14.09
C ILE A 231 -11.68 11.00 12.97
N LYS A 232 -11.42 12.26 13.32
CA LYS A 232 -11.00 13.27 12.35
C LYS A 232 -9.75 12.85 11.59
N MET A 233 -8.72 12.34 12.27
CA MET A 233 -7.49 11.90 11.60
C MET A 233 -7.71 10.73 10.64
N LEU A 234 -8.60 9.80 10.99
CA LEU A 234 -8.96 8.68 10.12
C LEU A 234 -9.75 9.17 8.90
N THR A 235 -10.76 10.02 9.10
CA THR A 235 -11.56 10.59 8.01
C THR A 235 -10.73 11.49 7.09
N ASP A 236 -9.82 12.31 7.64
CA ASP A 236 -8.91 13.17 6.86
C ASP A 236 -7.96 12.33 5.98
N MET A 237 -7.50 11.17 6.47
CA MET A 237 -6.71 10.24 5.66
C MET A 237 -7.53 9.70 4.48
N VAL A 238 -8.77 9.28 4.73
CA VAL A 238 -9.67 8.77 3.69
C VAL A 238 -10.00 9.86 2.68
N GLN A 239 -10.24 11.09 3.14
CA GLN A 239 -10.45 12.25 2.28
C GLN A 239 -9.24 12.50 1.38
N THR A 240 -8.03 12.46 1.93
CA THR A 240 -6.79 12.65 1.14
C THR A 240 -6.65 11.60 0.05
N VAL A 241 -7.04 10.35 0.33
CA VAL A 241 -7.08 9.26 -0.68
C VAL A 241 -8.19 9.48 -1.71
N PHE A 242 -9.35 9.96 -1.27
CA PHE A 242 -10.49 10.28 -2.14
C PHE A 242 -10.15 11.37 -3.15
N GLU A 243 -9.61 12.51 -2.69
CA GLU A 243 -9.25 13.66 -3.52
C GLU A 243 -8.17 13.32 -4.55
N LYS A 244 -7.31 12.35 -4.25
CA LYS A 244 -6.32 11.82 -5.20
C LYS A 244 -6.89 10.76 -6.16
N GLY A 245 -8.20 10.54 -6.16
CA GLY A 245 -8.88 9.60 -7.05
C GLY A 245 -8.70 8.13 -6.68
N GLY A 246 -8.18 7.81 -5.49
CA GLY A 246 -8.03 6.43 -5.03
C GLY A 246 -9.37 5.70 -5.02
N LEU A 247 -10.40 6.33 -4.45
CA LEU A 247 -11.71 5.71 -4.21
C LEU A 247 -12.63 5.68 -5.44
N ALA A 248 -12.32 6.43 -6.50
CA ALA A 248 -13.15 6.54 -7.71
C ALA A 248 -13.36 5.20 -8.45
N GLY A 249 -12.46 4.22 -8.25
CA GLY A 249 -12.51 2.91 -8.89
C GLY A 249 -13.24 1.81 -8.11
N GLY A 250 -13.92 2.13 -7.00
CA GLY A 250 -14.57 1.10 -6.16
C GLY A 250 -13.59 0.13 -5.50
N GLY A 251 -12.40 0.62 -5.11
CA GLY A 251 -11.36 -0.18 -4.46
C GLY A 251 -11.82 -0.81 -3.14
N GLN A 252 -11.26 -1.97 -2.80
CA GLN A 252 -11.56 -2.64 -1.53
C GLN A 252 -10.51 -2.22 -0.51
N TYR A 253 -10.86 -1.23 0.31
CA TYR A 253 -9.94 -0.65 1.26
C TYR A 253 -9.98 -1.33 2.62
N ALA A 254 -8.85 -1.38 3.32
CA ALA A 254 -8.77 -1.85 4.70
C ALA A 254 -7.81 -1.01 5.52
N PHE A 255 -8.17 -0.76 6.78
CA PHE A 255 -7.24 -0.24 7.78
C PHE A 255 -6.43 -1.39 8.36
N ILE A 256 -5.10 -1.27 8.34
CA ILE A 256 -4.19 -2.20 9.02
C ILE A 256 -3.63 -1.49 10.24
N VAL A 257 -3.90 -2.05 11.42
CA VAL A 257 -3.59 -1.43 12.70
C VAL A 257 -2.85 -2.40 13.62
N SER A 258 -2.07 -1.85 14.55
CA SER A 258 -1.56 -2.62 15.68
C SER A 258 -2.66 -2.85 16.74
N ALA A 259 -2.46 -3.83 17.62
CA ALA A 259 -3.38 -4.10 18.74
C ALA A 259 -3.62 -2.86 19.63
N HIS A 260 -2.56 -2.06 19.86
CA HIS A 260 -2.65 -0.82 20.62
C HIS A 260 -3.61 0.19 19.99
N GLN A 261 -3.45 0.42 18.67
CA GLN A 261 -4.30 1.36 17.95
C GLN A 261 -5.72 0.81 17.76
N LYS A 262 -5.93 -0.50 17.62
CA LYS A 262 -7.28 -1.09 17.59
C LYS A 262 -8.06 -0.83 18.88
N ARG A 263 -7.40 -0.95 20.05
CA ARG A 263 -8.03 -0.58 21.34
C ARG A 263 -8.35 0.91 21.37
N ALA A 264 -7.37 1.76 21.02
CA ALA A 264 -7.58 3.21 20.99
C ALA A 264 -8.73 3.61 20.07
N ILE A 265 -8.87 2.98 18.89
CA ILE A 265 -10.00 3.17 17.98
C ILE A 265 -11.30 2.70 18.59
N SER A 266 -11.31 1.55 19.28
CA SER A 266 -12.52 1.04 19.94
C SER A 266 -12.98 1.94 21.08
N ASP A 267 -12.06 2.67 21.72
CA ASP A 267 -12.37 3.63 22.77
C ASP A 267 -12.86 4.99 22.22
N LEU A 268 -12.74 5.24 20.91
CA LEU A 268 -13.29 6.44 20.28
C LEU A 268 -14.81 6.43 20.42
N GLN A 269 -15.35 7.43 21.13
CA GLN A 269 -16.79 7.62 21.40
C GLN A 269 -17.44 6.67 22.42
N GLY A 270 -16.67 6.05 23.32
CA GLY A 270 -17.24 5.31 24.46
C GLY A 270 -18.28 6.11 25.27
N ASP A 271 -18.13 7.44 25.35
CA ASP A 271 -19.06 8.33 26.06
C ASP A 271 -20.44 8.49 25.41
N LYS A 272 -20.62 8.09 24.14
CA LYS A 272 -21.89 8.19 23.41
C LYS A 272 -22.71 6.90 23.44
N ILE A 273 -22.14 5.80 23.93
CA ILE A 273 -22.85 4.52 24.05
C ILE A 273 -23.69 4.56 25.33
N ARG A 274 -25.01 4.76 25.18
CA ARG A 274 -25.96 4.63 26.29
C ARG A 274 -26.18 3.16 26.58
N ILE A 275 -25.53 2.65 27.62
CA ILE A 275 -25.71 1.27 28.09
C ILE A 275 -26.91 1.24 29.04
N THR A 276 -27.88 0.36 28.80
CA THR A 276 -29.00 0.11 29.70
C THR A 276 -28.59 -0.88 30.80
N GLN A 277 -29.06 -0.67 32.03
CA GLN A 277 -28.62 -1.33 33.27
C GLN A 277 -28.87 -2.86 33.38
N ALA A 278 -29.38 -3.51 32.31
CA ALA A 278 -29.80 -4.91 32.29
C ALA A 278 -28.86 -5.87 31.54
N GLU A 279 -27.76 -5.39 30.94
CA GLU A 279 -26.83 -6.23 30.19
C GLU A 279 -25.67 -6.74 31.08
N ASN A 280 -25.48 -8.07 31.12
CA ASN A 280 -24.40 -8.75 31.86
C ASN A 280 -23.11 -8.92 31.03
N SER A 281 -23.04 -8.35 29.82
CA SER A 281 -21.87 -8.35 28.95
C SER A 281 -21.38 -6.94 28.71
N ARG A 282 -20.08 -6.68 28.99
CA ARG A 282 -19.45 -5.36 28.89
C ARG A 282 -18.33 -5.39 27.85
N GLY A 283 -18.42 -4.55 26.83
CA GLY A 283 -17.36 -4.37 25.84
C GLY A 283 -17.82 -3.60 24.60
N GLN A 284 -16.89 -2.89 23.96
CA GLN A 284 -17.07 -2.28 22.65
C GLN A 284 -15.95 -2.77 21.73
N VAL A 285 -16.29 -3.25 20.55
CA VAL A 285 -15.33 -3.66 19.52
C VAL A 285 -15.75 -3.01 18.21
N VAL A 286 -14.82 -2.29 17.58
CA VAL A 286 -15.08 -1.61 16.31
C VAL A 286 -14.34 -2.34 15.19
N ASP A 287 -15.08 -3.13 14.40
CA ASP A 287 -14.51 -3.91 13.29
C ASP A 287 -14.57 -3.20 11.94
N HIS A 288 -15.44 -2.21 11.82
CA HIS A 288 -15.53 -1.36 10.65
C HIS A 288 -15.55 0.10 11.07
N LEU A 289 -14.84 0.92 10.32
CA LEU A 289 -14.96 2.37 10.40
C LEU A 289 -15.95 2.84 9.34
N VAL A 290 -17.00 3.53 9.75
CA VAL A 290 -17.95 4.19 8.84
C VAL A 290 -17.55 5.66 8.73
N THR A 291 -17.30 6.10 7.50
CA THR A 291 -16.95 7.48 7.15
C THR A 291 -17.90 7.98 6.07
N ASP A 292 -17.87 9.29 5.79
CA ASP A 292 -18.67 9.89 4.71
C ASP A 292 -18.31 9.33 3.31
N PHE A 293 -17.13 8.71 3.18
CA PHE A 293 -16.62 8.11 1.95
C PHE A 293 -16.91 6.61 1.83
N GLY A 294 -17.52 5.99 2.85
CA GLY A 294 -17.84 4.57 2.87
C GLY A 294 -17.46 3.87 4.18
N GLN A 295 -17.65 2.55 4.17
CA GLN A 295 -17.36 1.65 5.29
C GLN A 295 -16.11 0.81 5.00
N PHE A 296 -15.17 0.80 5.94
CA PHE A 296 -13.88 0.13 5.76
C PHE A 296 -13.58 -0.82 6.92
N PRO A 297 -13.19 -2.09 6.67
CA PRO A 297 -12.78 -3.03 7.70
C PRO A 297 -11.46 -2.62 8.37
N ILE A 298 -11.34 -2.97 9.65
CA ILE A 298 -10.12 -2.76 10.46
C ILE A 298 -9.50 -4.13 10.76
N VAL A 299 -8.36 -4.40 10.12
CA VAL A 299 -7.58 -5.63 10.26
C VAL A 299 -6.40 -5.38 11.21
N MET A 300 -6.23 -6.26 12.20
CA MET A 300 -5.11 -6.19 13.14
C MET A 300 -3.89 -6.91 12.57
N ASN A 301 -2.71 -6.35 12.78
CA ASN A 301 -1.45 -6.99 12.45
C ASN A 301 -0.36 -6.60 13.45
N ASP A 302 0.26 -7.61 14.07
CA ASP A 302 1.30 -7.42 15.09
C ASP A 302 2.61 -6.84 14.53
N ASN A 303 2.82 -6.93 13.21
CA ASN A 303 4.02 -6.41 12.56
C ASN A 303 3.93 -4.90 12.26
N VAL A 304 2.76 -4.29 12.50
CA VAL A 304 2.55 -2.84 12.47
C VAL A 304 2.98 -2.24 13.80
N LYS A 305 3.73 -1.13 13.76
CA LYS A 305 4.19 -0.47 14.98
C LYS A 305 3.00 0.05 15.79
N SER A 306 3.17 0.13 17.11
CA SER A 306 2.14 0.64 18.02
C SER A 306 1.73 2.08 17.73
N ASN A 307 2.55 2.86 17.03
CA ASN A 307 2.34 4.28 16.75
C ASN A 307 2.00 4.58 15.28
N GLU A 308 1.55 3.59 14.51
CA GLU A 308 1.22 3.78 13.09
C GLU A 308 -0.06 3.04 12.68
N ILE A 309 -0.68 3.54 11.62
CA ILE A 309 -1.85 2.95 10.97
C ILE A 309 -1.65 3.04 9.46
N PHE A 310 -2.00 1.99 8.74
CA PHE A 310 -2.04 1.98 7.28
C PHE A 310 -3.47 1.93 6.77
N PHE A 311 -3.74 2.57 5.64
CA PHE A 311 -4.96 2.42 4.86
C PHE A 311 -4.57 1.99 3.46
N ILE A 312 -4.99 0.80 3.06
CA ILE A 312 -4.54 0.18 1.81
C ILE A 312 -5.70 -0.27 0.93
N ASP A 313 -5.50 -0.24 -0.39
CA ASP A 313 -6.41 -0.87 -1.35
C ASP A 313 -5.91 -2.29 -1.66
N ILE A 314 -6.72 -3.29 -1.30
CA ILE A 314 -6.45 -4.71 -1.50
C ILE A 314 -6.36 -5.03 -3.00
N ASN A 315 -7.11 -4.33 -3.86
CA ASN A 315 -7.11 -4.60 -5.30
C ASN A 315 -5.83 -4.09 -5.99
N ARG A 316 -5.17 -3.08 -5.41
CA ARG A 316 -3.94 -2.47 -5.92
C ARG A 316 -2.68 -3.03 -5.28
N THR A 317 -2.83 -3.94 -4.33
CA THR A 317 -1.73 -4.59 -3.63
C THR A 317 -1.76 -6.10 -3.90
N ALA A 318 -0.64 -6.69 -4.33
CA ALA A 318 -0.58 -8.11 -4.65
C ALA A 318 0.74 -8.74 -4.23
N ILE A 319 0.66 -9.89 -3.55
CA ILE A 319 1.82 -10.73 -3.27
C ILE A 319 2.00 -11.68 -4.44
N LYS A 320 3.19 -11.68 -5.06
CA LYS A 320 3.47 -12.50 -6.23
C LYS A 320 4.69 -13.40 -6.01
N PRO A 321 4.60 -14.72 -6.23
CA PRO A 321 5.77 -15.59 -6.25
C PRO A 321 6.59 -15.40 -7.53
N LEU A 322 7.88 -15.74 -7.51
CA LEU A 322 8.72 -15.79 -8.71
C LEU A 322 8.50 -17.12 -9.46
N ASN A 323 7.88 -17.09 -10.65
CA ASN A 323 7.55 -18.28 -11.45
C ASN A 323 6.98 -19.40 -10.55
N ASP A 324 7.53 -20.61 -10.65
CA ASP A 324 7.18 -21.78 -9.83
C ASP A 324 8.01 -21.87 -8.51
N ARG A 325 8.51 -20.74 -8.01
CA ARG A 325 9.23 -20.64 -6.72
C ARG A 325 8.36 -20.10 -5.59
N GLY A 326 7.05 -20.36 -5.62
CA GLY A 326 6.21 -20.25 -4.41
C GLY A 326 6.69 -21.18 -3.30
N PHE A 327 6.17 -21.07 -2.08
CA PHE A 327 6.62 -21.93 -0.98
C PHE A 327 6.50 -23.42 -1.31
N HIS A 328 7.63 -24.12 -1.26
CA HIS A 328 7.69 -25.56 -1.42
C HIS A 328 8.73 -26.15 -0.48
N HIS A 329 8.44 -27.37 -0.03
CA HIS A 329 9.39 -28.20 0.69
C HIS A 329 10.23 -29.01 -0.30
N ILE A 330 11.53 -29.09 -0.03
CA ILE A 330 12.49 -29.92 -0.74
C ILE A 330 13.18 -30.84 0.28
N PRO A 331 13.05 -32.17 0.16
CA PRO A 331 13.84 -33.10 0.93
C PRO A 331 15.31 -33.04 0.49
N ALA A 332 16.22 -32.93 1.45
CA ALA A 332 17.65 -32.98 1.19
C ALA A 332 18.15 -34.44 1.19
N ALA A 333 19.29 -34.68 0.55
CA ALA A 333 19.91 -36.00 0.57
C ALA A 333 20.25 -36.42 2.00
N VAL A 334 19.93 -37.68 2.34
CA VAL A 334 20.28 -38.27 3.64
C VAL A 334 21.80 -38.23 3.80
N THR A 335 22.26 -37.56 4.86
CA THR A 335 23.69 -37.36 5.13
C THR A 335 23.95 -37.68 6.60
N GLY A 336 24.52 -38.84 6.88
CA GLY A 336 24.60 -39.41 8.24
C GLY A 336 23.26 -39.98 8.69
N ASP A 337 23.11 -40.22 10.00
CA ASP A 337 21.87 -40.74 10.62
C ASP A 337 20.86 -39.62 10.93
N ARG A 338 20.40 -38.93 9.88
CA ARG A 338 19.45 -37.81 9.98
C ARG A 338 18.67 -37.57 8.69
N GLN A 339 17.40 -37.24 8.85
CA GLN A 339 16.55 -36.73 7.78
C GLN A 339 16.63 -35.20 7.74
N ARG A 340 16.87 -34.63 6.55
CA ARG A 340 16.98 -33.18 6.35
C ARG A 340 16.07 -32.73 5.21
N GLY A 341 15.59 -31.50 5.30
CA GLY A 341 14.95 -30.80 4.19
C GLY A 341 14.96 -29.30 4.43
N PHE A 342 14.43 -28.55 3.49
CA PHE A 342 14.27 -27.11 3.63
C PHE A 342 13.01 -26.65 2.92
N ILE A 343 12.45 -25.56 3.42
CA ILE A 343 11.35 -24.84 2.79
C ILE A 343 11.95 -23.61 2.14
N VAL A 344 11.64 -23.40 0.87
CA VAL A 344 12.08 -22.22 0.13
C VAL A 344 10.90 -21.61 -0.61
N GLY A 345 10.82 -20.30 -0.61
CA GLY A 345 9.90 -19.55 -1.43
C GLY A 345 10.47 -18.18 -1.77
N GLU A 346 10.10 -17.66 -2.91
CA GLU A 346 10.60 -16.38 -3.40
C GLU A 346 9.43 -15.52 -3.83
N TYR A 347 9.29 -14.36 -3.19
CA TYR A 347 8.12 -13.51 -3.31
C TYR A 347 8.49 -12.05 -3.47
N THR A 348 7.58 -11.28 -4.04
CA THR A 348 7.63 -9.82 -4.13
C THR A 348 6.26 -9.21 -3.83
N LEU A 349 6.25 -7.90 -3.54
CA LEU A 349 5.05 -7.09 -3.36
C LEU A 349 4.88 -6.14 -4.54
N GLU A 350 3.78 -6.30 -5.28
CA GLU A 350 3.30 -5.32 -6.25
C GLU A 350 2.38 -4.33 -5.54
N PHE A 351 2.70 -3.04 -5.61
CA PHE A 351 1.98 -1.98 -4.92
C PHE A 351 1.70 -0.84 -5.90
N LYS A 352 0.48 -0.81 -6.45
CA LYS A 352 0.10 0.12 -7.51
C LYS A 352 -0.49 1.40 -6.93
N GLN A 353 -0.14 2.52 -7.54
CA GLN A 353 -0.70 3.84 -7.25
C GLN A 353 -0.60 4.17 -5.76
N GLU A 354 0.58 4.66 -5.36
CA GLU A 354 0.85 5.07 -3.99
C GLU A 354 -0.19 6.06 -3.45
N SER A 355 -0.71 6.94 -4.31
CA SER A 355 -1.73 7.94 -3.96
C SER A 355 -3.04 7.34 -3.43
N ALA A 356 -3.34 6.08 -3.75
CA ALA A 356 -4.50 5.36 -3.25
C ALA A 356 -4.32 4.85 -1.82
N HIS A 357 -3.12 4.92 -1.27
CA HIS A 357 -2.79 4.34 0.02
C HIS A 357 -2.40 5.45 0.99
N GLY A 358 -2.60 5.25 2.28
CA GLY A 358 -2.32 6.24 3.32
C GLY A 358 -1.62 5.64 4.52
N ARG A 359 -0.87 6.47 5.24
CA ARG A 359 -0.23 6.09 6.50
C ARG A 359 -0.30 7.22 7.51
N ILE A 360 -0.75 6.92 8.73
CA ILE A 360 -0.52 7.78 9.89
C ILE A 360 0.70 7.24 10.64
N LYS A 361 1.60 8.12 11.05
CA LYS A 361 2.75 7.79 11.90
C LYS A 361 2.76 8.65 13.17
N ASN A 362 3.55 8.22 14.15
CA ASN A 362 3.79 8.94 15.41
C ASN A 362 2.52 9.15 16.25
N LEU A 363 1.62 8.17 16.30
CA LEU A 363 0.50 8.17 17.25
C LEU A 363 0.99 7.96 18.69
N ALA A 364 0.19 8.43 19.65
CA ALA A 364 0.41 8.17 21.08
C ALA A 364 0.28 6.68 21.42
#